data_AF-A0A531KCS2-F1
#
_entry.id   AF-A0A531KCS2-F1
#
_cell.length_a   1.000
_cell.length_b   1.000
_cell.length_c   1.000
_cell.angle_alpha   90.00
_cell.angle_beta   90.00
_cell.angle_gamma   90.00
#
_symmetry.space_group_name_H-M   'P 1'
#
loop_
_entity.id
_entity.type
_entity.pdbx_description
1 polymer ?
#
loop_
_entity_poly.entity_id
_entity_poly.type
_entity_poly.pdbx_seq_one_letter_code
_entity_poly.pdbx_strand_id
1 'polypeptide(L)' 'AMDRMVQAGVRPMTSLQYMLELQRDWARTETYEMTTGIAKKFGGAYGLGIIYAKTMFGASEAH' A
#
# COMPACT_ATOMS: atom_id res chain seq x y z
N ALA A 1 -1.76 -11.81 23.61
CA ALA A 1 -0.51 -11.00 23.52
C ALA A 1 -0.80 -9.63 22.93
N MET A 2 -1.45 -9.56 21.76
CA MET A 2 -1.90 -8.31 21.14
C MET A 2 -2.78 -7.46 22.04
N ASP A 3 -3.73 -8.05 22.78
CA ASP A 3 -4.62 -7.29 23.67
C ASP A 3 -3.87 -6.51 24.75
N ARG A 4 -2.79 -7.08 25.29
CA ARG A 4 -1.91 -6.38 26.26
C ARG A 4 -1.17 -5.21 25.62
N MET A 5 -0.76 -5.35 24.36
CA MET A 5 -0.11 -4.26 23.61
C MET A 5 -1.09 -3.13 23.34
N VAL A 6 -2.34 -3.45 23.00
CA VAL A 6 -3.41 -2.47 22.80
C VAL A 6 -3.74 -1.75 24.10
N GLN A 7 -3.84 -2.47 25.22
CA GLN A 7 -4.02 -1.88 26.55
C GLN A 7 -2.86 -0.94 26.93
N ALA A 8 -1.65 -1.23 26.47
CA ALA A 8 -0.47 -0.36 26.63
C ALA A 8 -0.42 0.80 25.60
N GLY A 9 -1.45 0.97 24.76
CA GLY A 9 -1.58 2.10 23.82
C GLY A 9 -1.05 1.83 22.41
N VAL A 10 -0.59 0.62 22.10
CA VAL A 10 -0.17 0.26 20.73
C VAL A 10 -1.39 0.25 19.80
N ARG A 11 -1.23 0.84 18.61
CA ARG A 11 -2.23 0.79 17.54
C ARG A 11 -1.79 -0.23 16.50
N PRO A 12 -2.40 -1.42 16.45
CA PRO A 12 -2.03 -2.43 15.47
C PRO A 12 -2.29 -1.92 14.06
N MET A 13 -1.39 -2.24 13.14
CA MET A 13 -1.56 -1.95 11.73
C MET A 13 -1.06 -3.13 10.90
N THR A 14 -1.57 -3.27 9.69
CA THR A 14 -1.09 -4.29 8.75
C THR A 14 0.22 -3.85 8.12
N SER A 15 1.01 -4.81 7.64
CA SER A 15 2.24 -4.51 6.90
C SER A 15 1.95 -3.70 5.64
N LEU A 16 0.84 -3.98 4.96
CA LEU A 16 0.40 -3.21 3.79
C LEU A 16 0.11 -1.76 4.17
N GLN A 17 -0.69 -1.52 5.22
CA GLN A 17 -0.99 -0.15 5.65
C GLN A 17 0.30 0.59 6.01
N TYR A 18 1.20 -0.05 6.76
CA TYR A 18 2.47 0.56 7.15
C TYR A 18 3.29 0.99 5.94
N MET A 19 3.45 0.11 4.96
CA MET A 19 4.18 0.43 3.73
C MET A 19 3.53 1.57 2.93
N LEU A 20 2.19 1.60 2.86
CA LEU A 20 1.46 2.67 2.16
C LEU A 20 1.58 4.02 2.87
N GLU A 21 1.67 4.04 4.21
CA GLU A 21 1.95 5.27 4.97
C GLU A 21 3.40 5.75 4.80
N LEU A 22 4.36 4.85 4.55
CA LEU A 22 5.72 5.26 4.20
C LEU A 22 5.78 5.92 2.81
N GLN A 23 5.00 5.42 1.84
CA GLN A 23 4.87 6.07 0.54
C GLN A 23 4.13 7.40 0.68
N ARG A 24 2.88 7.38 1.18
CA ARG A 24 1.90 8.46 1.44
C ARG A 24 1.69 9.49 0.33
N ASP A 25 2.78 10.12 -0.08
CA ASP A 25 2.91 11.02 -1.21
C ASP A 25 3.13 10.24 -2.50
N TRP A 26 2.13 10.25 -3.37
CA TRP A 26 2.16 9.57 -4.66
C TRP A 26 2.85 10.38 -5.76
N ALA A 27 3.19 11.65 -5.51
CA ALA A 27 4.07 12.41 -6.37
C ALA A 27 5.55 12.03 -6.16
N ARG A 28 5.91 11.39 -5.04
CA ARG A 28 7.26 10.86 -4.79
C ARG A 28 7.52 9.60 -5.61
N THR A 29 8.15 9.79 -6.77
CA THR A 29 8.41 8.70 -7.73
C THR A 29 9.54 7.76 -7.33
N GLU A 30 10.50 8.21 -6.50
CA GLU A 30 11.67 7.41 -6.08
C GLU A 30 11.31 6.05 -5.48
N THR A 31 10.25 5.99 -4.68
CA THR A 31 9.78 4.76 -4.03
C THR A 31 8.50 4.20 -4.65
N TYR A 32 7.90 4.89 -5.63
CA TYR A 32 6.60 4.55 -6.19
C TYR A 32 6.55 3.15 -6.81
N GLU A 33 7.47 2.85 -7.73
CA GLU A 33 7.49 1.55 -8.42
C GLU A 33 7.84 0.40 -7.46
N MET A 34 8.72 0.66 -6.49
CA MET A 34 9.04 -0.31 -5.44
C MET A 34 7.81 -0.63 -4.58
N THR A 35 7.14 0.41 -4.04
CA THR A 35 5.96 0.26 -3.19
C THR A 35 4.84 -0.45 -3.94
N THR A 36 4.52 0.00 -5.15
CA THR A 36 3.44 -0.61 -5.94
C THR A 36 3.81 -2.02 -6.42
N GLY A 37 5.08 -2.29 -6.70
CA GLY A 37 5.58 -3.63 -7.04
C GLY A 37 5.41 -4.62 -5.89
N ILE A 38 5.79 -4.24 -4.67
CA ILE A 38 5.60 -5.07 -3.47
C ILE A 38 4.10 -5.30 -3.23
N ALA A 39 3.28 -4.24 -3.31
CA ALA A 39 1.85 -4.31 -3.11
C ALA A 39 1.14 -5.19 -4.15
N LYS A 40 1.55 -5.16 -5.43
CA LYS A 40 1.05 -6.09 -6.47
C LYS A 40 1.31 -7.55 -6.11
N LYS A 41 2.49 -7.85 -5.55
CA LYS A 41 2.91 -9.22 -5.24
C LYS A 41 2.29 -9.77 -3.95
N PHE A 42 2.17 -8.94 -2.91
CA PHE A 42 1.81 -9.40 -1.55
C PHE A 42 0.60 -8.68 -0.94
N GLY A 43 0.07 -7.63 -1.58
CA GLY A 43 -1.02 -6.80 -1.06
C GLY A 43 -2.43 -7.37 -1.29
N GLY A 44 -2.55 -8.60 -1.79
CA GLY A 44 -3.84 -9.25 -2.01
C GLY A 44 -4.76 -8.42 -2.92
N ALA A 45 -5.96 -8.10 -2.44
CA ALA A 45 -6.95 -7.32 -3.18
C ALA A 45 -6.44 -5.93 -3.60
N TYR A 46 -5.63 -5.27 -2.77
CA TYR A 46 -5.02 -3.98 -3.13
C TYR A 46 -4.07 -4.14 -4.32
N GLY A 47 -3.28 -5.22 -4.33
CA GLY A 47 -2.41 -5.57 -5.46
C GLY A 47 -3.19 -5.81 -6.75
N LEU A 48 -4.33 -6.50 -6.66
CA LEU A 48 -5.25 -6.68 -7.79
C LEU A 48 -5.77 -5.35 -8.33
N GLY A 49 -6.11 -4.39 -7.45
CA GLY A 49 -6.50 -3.04 -7.84
C GLY A 49 -5.43 -2.32 -8.66
N ILE A 50 -4.15 -2.41 -8.26
CA ILE A 50 -3.07 -1.79 -9.03
C ILE A 50 -2.88 -2.47 -10.39
N ILE A 51 -3.03 -3.80 -10.46
CA ILE A 51 -2.98 -4.54 -11.74
C ILE A 51 -4.11 -4.05 -12.64
N TYR A 52 -5.35 -4.01 -12.12
CA TYR A 52 -6.51 -3.52 -12.85
C TYR A 52 -6.29 -2.09 -13.38
N ALA A 53 -5.89 -1.15 -12.54
CA ALA A 53 -5.66 0.24 -12.93
C ALA A 53 -4.58 0.36 -14.02
N LYS A 54 -3.49 -0.41 -13.91
CA LYS A 54 -2.44 -0.43 -14.94
C LYS A 54 -2.93 -1.01 -16.26
N THR A 55 -3.75 -2.06 -16.23
CA THR A 55 -4.29 -2.70 -17.43
C THR A 55 -5.36 -1.85 -18.11
N MET A 56 -6.23 -1.20 -17.35
CA MET A 56 -7.38 -0.46 -17.90
C MET A 56 -7.06 0.98 -18.26
N PHE A 57 -6.19 1.65 -17.49
CA PHE A 57 -5.91 3.08 -17.65
C PHE A 57 -4.46 3.37 -18.06
N GLY A 58 -3.64 2.36 -18.31
CA GLY A 58 -2.23 2.55 -18.66
C GLY A 58 -1.43 3.29 -17.59
N ALA A 59 -1.87 3.24 -16.32
CA ALA A 59 -1.35 4.05 -15.20
C ALA A 59 -1.57 5.58 -15.33
N SER A 60 -2.53 6.02 -16.14
CA SER A 60 -3.00 7.40 -16.22
C SER A 60 -4.49 7.44 -15.88
N GLU A 61 -4.82 7.73 -14.62
CA GLU A 61 -6.21 7.90 -14.17
C GLU A 61 -6.69 9.37 -14.20
N ALA A 62 -5.90 10.28 -14.75
CA ALA A 62 -6.23 11.71 -14.82
C ALA A 62 -6.34 12.17 -16.29
N HIS A 63 -7.58 12.37 -16.73
CA HIS A 63 -7.91 13.29 -17.81
C HIS A 63 -8.32 14.64 -17.22
#